data_AF-A0AA89AMM5-F1
#
_entry.id   AF-A0AA89AMM5-F1
#
_cell.length_a   1.000
_cell.length_b   1.000
_cell.length_c   1.000
_cell.angle_alpha   90.00
_cell.angle_beta   90.00
_cell.angle_gamma   90.00
#
_symmetry.space_group_name_H-M   'P 1'
#
loop_
_entity.id
_entity.type
_entity.pdbx_description
1 polymer ?
#
loop_
_entity_poly.entity_id
_entity_poly.type
_entity_poly.pdbx_seq_one_letter_code
_entity_poly.pdbx_strand_id
1 'polypeptide(L)'
;MKQMHGLDVDPLTDIAICCGQSEAFAATMFAIINPGDEVILFDPSYETYETCIKMAGGVPVYVSLDPPHWNLGRRLYKKLLVIGWAIAPACFASAIRNIHIKVTDSAPAPFQEAALVALTSPLEYFESLRKDYESKRNYIVELLLRVGFQLHMKPKGSFFVFAELPASCVLSDIEFVEELIKQAGVVAVPGCGFFHTNQSSDKFSQAAFSYQKKYIRFAFCKSDATLYSVQKN
;
A
#
# COMPACT_ATOMS: atom_id res chain seq x y z
N MET A 1 22.10 -0.71 0.77
CA MET A 1 21.65 -0.12 2.05
C MET A 1 22.57 1.00 2.53
N LYS A 2 23.86 0.73 2.76
CA LYS A 2 24.85 1.73 3.21
C LYS A 2 24.86 3.04 2.40
N GLN A 3 24.92 2.94 1.06
CA GLN A 3 24.94 4.11 0.18
C GLN A 3 23.64 4.92 0.18
N MET A 4 22.48 4.25 0.22
CA MET A 4 21.16 4.91 0.07
C MET A 4 20.54 5.36 1.39
N HIS A 5 20.82 4.64 2.48
CA HIS A 5 20.16 4.81 3.78
C HIS A 5 21.14 5.03 4.93
N GLY A 6 22.46 4.93 4.70
CA GLY A 6 23.46 5.05 5.75
C GLY A 6 23.50 3.88 6.74
N LEU A 7 22.77 2.80 6.48
CA LEU A 7 22.68 1.63 7.34
C LEU A 7 23.81 0.64 7.04
N ASP A 8 24.58 0.30 8.06
CA ASP A 8 25.52 -0.82 8.04
C ASP A 8 24.74 -2.08 8.40
N VAL A 9 24.66 -3.00 7.44
CA VAL A 9 23.82 -4.21 7.52
C VAL A 9 24.72 -5.38 7.15
N ASP A 10 24.79 -6.39 8.01
CA ASP A 10 25.47 -7.63 7.67
C ASP A 10 24.57 -8.45 6.73
N PRO A 11 24.99 -8.70 5.47
CA PRO A 11 24.15 -9.40 4.50
C PRO A 11 23.86 -10.85 4.89
N LEU A 12 24.66 -11.47 5.77
CA LEU A 12 24.51 -12.86 6.18
C LEU A 12 23.57 -13.01 7.38
N THR A 13 23.59 -12.05 8.31
CA THR A 13 22.82 -12.16 9.56
C THR A 13 21.54 -11.34 9.56
N ASP A 14 21.56 -10.15 8.97
CA ASP A 14 20.53 -9.12 9.18
C ASP A 14 19.47 -9.09 8.07
N ILE A 15 19.65 -9.92 7.02
CA ILE A 15 18.74 -9.98 5.87
C ILE A 15 18.04 -11.34 5.81
N ALA A 16 16.72 -11.33 5.66
CA ALA A 16 15.93 -12.50 5.31
C ALA A 16 15.39 -12.31 3.89
N ILE A 17 15.79 -13.18 2.95
CA ILE A 17 15.24 -13.22 1.59
C ILE A 17 13.95 -14.04 1.61
N CYS A 18 12.91 -13.50 0.99
CA CYS A 18 11.53 -13.95 1.11
C CYS A 18 10.82 -14.01 -0.25
N CYS A 19 9.71 -14.74 -0.31
CA CYS A 19 8.86 -14.89 -1.50
C CYS A 19 7.98 -13.65 -1.72
N GLY A 20 8.62 -12.51 -1.95
CA GLY A 20 7.96 -11.22 -2.11
C GLY A 20 7.67 -10.50 -0.79
N GLN A 21 7.30 -9.22 -0.91
CA GLN A 21 7.06 -8.36 0.25
C GLN A 21 5.91 -8.84 1.15
N SER A 22 4.85 -9.41 0.56
CA SER A 22 3.70 -9.88 1.33
C SER A 22 4.05 -11.03 2.26
N GLU A 23 4.83 -12.00 1.77
CA GLU A 23 5.29 -13.13 2.59
C GLU A 23 6.33 -12.66 3.61
N ALA A 24 7.27 -11.77 3.23
CA ALA A 24 8.21 -11.17 4.18
C ALA A 24 7.50 -10.47 5.36
N PHE A 25 6.43 -9.72 5.06
CA PHE A 25 5.62 -9.05 6.07
C PHE A 25 4.91 -10.06 6.98
N ALA A 26 4.27 -11.08 6.40
CA ALA A 26 3.60 -12.13 7.18
C ALA A 26 4.59 -12.90 8.08
N ALA A 27 5.74 -13.29 7.54
CA ALA A 27 6.80 -13.96 8.29
C ALA A 27 7.33 -13.08 9.43
N THR A 28 7.41 -11.77 9.22
CA THR A 28 7.76 -10.81 10.28
C THR A 28 6.71 -10.80 11.39
N MET A 29 5.43 -10.70 11.05
CA MET A 29 4.34 -10.72 12.05
C MET A 29 4.38 -12.02 12.87
N PHE A 30 4.50 -13.19 12.23
CA PHE A 30 4.60 -14.47 12.93
C PHE A 30 5.88 -14.65 13.76
N ALA A 31 6.95 -13.95 13.41
CA ALA A 31 8.22 -14.04 14.14
C ALA A 31 8.24 -13.18 15.41
N ILE A 32 7.43 -12.11 15.48
CA ILE A 32 7.52 -11.11 16.55
C ILE A 32 6.28 -11.01 17.44
N ILE A 33 5.10 -11.37 16.91
CA ILE A 33 3.82 -11.26 17.64
C ILE A 33 3.60 -12.55 18.41
N ASN A 34 3.35 -12.42 19.71
CA ASN A 34 2.76 -13.48 20.52
C ASN A 34 1.24 -13.31 20.61
N PRO A 35 0.49 -14.40 20.86
CA PRO A 35 -0.94 -14.31 21.08
C PRO A 35 -1.30 -13.34 22.22
N GLY A 36 -2.16 -12.38 21.94
CA GLY A 36 -2.58 -11.32 22.86
C GLY A 36 -1.78 -10.02 22.77
N ASP A 37 -0.67 -9.97 22.02
CA ASP A 37 0.09 -8.73 21.86
C ASP A 37 -0.72 -7.69 21.09
N GLU A 38 -0.74 -6.45 21.59
CA GLU A 38 -1.39 -5.33 20.92
C GLU A 38 -0.50 -4.75 19.83
N VAL A 39 -1.06 -4.55 18.62
CA VAL A 39 -0.33 -4.03 17.47
C VAL A 39 -1.03 -2.81 16.89
N ILE A 40 -0.34 -1.67 16.88
CA ILE A 40 -0.88 -0.43 16.34
C ILE A 40 -1.03 -0.53 14.81
N LEU A 41 -2.23 -0.24 14.31
CA LEU A 41 -2.53 -0.18 12.89
C LEU A 41 -3.15 1.18 12.52
N PHE A 42 -2.51 1.91 11.61
CA PHE A 42 -2.98 3.23 11.19
C PHE A 42 -4.02 3.15 10.09
N ASP A 43 -5.08 3.96 10.16
CA ASP A 43 -6.02 4.12 9.06
C ASP A 43 -5.69 5.31 8.15
N PRO A 44 -5.76 5.16 6.81
CA PRO A 44 -5.96 3.92 6.09
C PRO A 44 -4.71 3.03 6.07
N SER A 45 -4.88 1.72 6.25
CA SER A 45 -3.79 0.73 6.11
C SER A 45 -4.01 -0.20 4.94
N TYR A 46 -2.92 -0.83 4.48
CA TYR A 46 -3.03 -1.92 3.51
C TYR A 46 -3.83 -3.09 4.11
N GLU A 47 -4.84 -3.57 3.39
CA GLU A 47 -5.82 -4.57 3.82
C GLU A 47 -5.20 -5.82 4.48
N THR A 48 -4.04 -6.27 4.00
CA THR A 48 -3.40 -7.50 4.48
C THR A 48 -2.82 -7.35 5.90
N TYR A 49 -2.58 -6.13 6.39
CA TYR A 49 -1.91 -5.92 7.68
C TYR A 49 -2.73 -6.46 8.85
N GLU A 50 -4.01 -6.09 8.93
CA GLU A 50 -4.92 -6.58 9.96
C GLU A 50 -5.02 -8.11 9.95
N THR A 51 -5.10 -8.70 8.76
CA THR A 51 -5.20 -10.16 8.60
C THR A 51 -3.96 -10.85 9.14
N CYS A 52 -2.75 -10.39 8.80
CA CYS A 52 -1.52 -10.98 9.30
C CYS A 52 -1.36 -10.82 10.83
N ILE A 53 -1.75 -9.66 11.40
CA ILE A 53 -1.71 -9.43 12.85
C ILE A 53 -2.63 -10.44 13.56
N LYS A 54 -3.88 -10.55 13.12
CA LYS A 54 -4.87 -11.46 13.71
C LYS A 54 -4.47 -12.92 13.54
N MET A 55 -3.94 -13.32 12.39
CA MET A 55 -3.44 -14.68 12.17
C MET A 55 -2.27 -15.04 13.10
N ALA A 56 -1.45 -14.06 13.49
CA ALA A 56 -0.38 -14.25 14.47
C ALA A 56 -0.89 -14.28 15.93
N GLY A 57 -2.20 -14.11 16.15
CA GLY A 57 -2.81 -14.02 17.48
C GLY A 57 -2.75 -12.64 18.12
N GLY A 58 -2.25 -11.63 17.40
CA GLY A 58 -2.19 -10.25 17.90
C GLY A 58 -3.56 -9.56 17.88
N VAL A 59 -3.68 -8.52 18.70
CA VAL A 59 -4.87 -7.67 18.82
C VAL A 59 -4.59 -6.34 18.14
N PRO A 60 -5.18 -6.04 16.96
CA PRO A 60 -4.96 -4.76 16.30
C PRO A 60 -5.58 -3.61 17.09
N VAL A 61 -4.81 -2.54 17.31
CA VAL A 61 -5.22 -1.28 17.92
C VAL A 61 -5.23 -0.20 16.86
N TYR A 62 -6.41 0.24 16.43
CA TYR A 62 -6.54 1.16 15.29
C TYR A 62 -6.30 2.61 15.69
N VAL A 63 -5.55 3.34 14.85
CA VAL A 63 -5.26 4.77 15.02
C VAL A 63 -5.57 5.51 13.73
N SER A 64 -6.62 6.34 13.72
CA SER A 64 -7.00 7.13 12.54
C SER A 64 -6.00 8.24 12.25
N LEU A 65 -5.56 8.36 11.00
CA LEU A 65 -4.81 9.53 10.50
C LEU A 65 -5.80 10.53 9.89
N ASP A 66 -6.65 11.19 10.68
CA ASP A 66 -7.74 11.99 10.09
C ASP A 66 -7.25 13.07 9.08
N PRO A 67 -8.01 13.32 8.00
CA PRO A 67 -7.74 14.44 7.10
C PRO A 67 -7.76 15.78 7.86
N PRO A 68 -7.00 16.81 7.43
CA PRO A 68 -6.30 16.91 6.15
C PRO A 68 -4.83 16.44 6.19
N HIS A 69 -4.33 16.02 7.35
CA HIS A 69 -2.88 16.02 7.54
C HIS A 69 -2.16 14.73 7.16
N TRP A 70 -2.79 13.55 7.08
CA TRP A 70 -2.25 12.25 6.59
C TRP A 70 -0.71 12.06 6.65
N ASN A 71 -0.02 12.53 7.69
CA ASN A 71 1.44 12.68 7.68
C ASN A 71 2.07 11.66 8.64
N LEU A 72 2.90 10.79 8.07
CA LEU A 72 4.07 10.19 8.72
C LEU A 72 5.20 10.13 7.67
N GLY A 73 6.41 10.57 8.06
CA GLY A 73 7.50 10.86 7.14
C GLY A 73 8.12 9.65 6.42
N ARG A 74 8.43 9.87 5.13
CA ARG A 74 9.29 9.15 4.16
C ARG A 74 8.84 7.79 3.57
N ARG A 75 8.46 7.92 2.28
CA ARG A 75 8.67 7.09 1.06
C ARG A 75 8.74 5.55 1.16
N LEU A 76 7.80 4.90 0.46
CA LEU A 76 7.84 3.49 0.04
C LEU A 76 7.51 3.38 -1.47
N TYR A 77 8.17 2.47 -2.18
CA TYR A 77 7.92 2.21 -3.61
C TYR A 77 7.84 0.71 -3.96
N LYS A 78 6.74 0.40 -4.64
CA LYS A 78 6.43 -0.61 -5.68
C LYS A 78 6.84 -2.09 -5.51
N LYS A 79 5.79 -2.93 -5.47
CA LYS A 79 5.73 -4.34 -5.88
C LYS A 79 5.92 -4.48 -7.40
N LEU A 80 6.96 -5.17 -7.81
CA LEU A 80 6.99 -6.02 -9.00
C LEU A 80 8.18 -6.95 -8.83
N LEU A 81 7.90 -8.26 -8.81
CA LEU A 81 8.76 -9.43 -8.50
C LEU A 81 8.29 -10.14 -7.22
N VAL A 82 8.18 -11.47 -7.29
CA VAL A 82 7.91 -12.37 -6.14
C VAL A 82 9.22 -12.60 -5.37
N ILE A 83 9.99 -11.53 -5.20
CA ILE A 83 11.21 -11.48 -4.40
C ILE A 83 11.10 -10.27 -3.49
N GLY A 84 11.34 -10.49 -2.20
CA GLY A 84 11.31 -9.46 -1.18
C GLY A 84 12.33 -9.80 -0.11
N TRP A 85 12.63 -8.84 0.75
CA TRP A 85 13.51 -9.08 1.87
C TRP A 85 13.07 -8.28 3.09
N ALA A 86 13.34 -8.82 4.27
CA ALA A 86 13.25 -8.11 5.53
C ALA A 86 14.67 -7.79 6.03
N ILE A 87 14.85 -6.61 6.61
CA ILE A 87 16.10 -6.19 7.24
C ILE A 87 15.80 -5.93 8.71
N ALA A 88 16.47 -6.65 9.59
CA ALA A 88 16.25 -6.59 11.03
C ALA A 88 17.53 -7.00 11.78
N PRO A 89 17.66 -6.67 13.08
CA PRO A 89 18.73 -7.24 13.90
C PRO A 89 18.79 -8.76 13.77
N ALA A 90 20.00 -9.32 13.83
CA ALA A 90 20.27 -10.75 13.56
C ALA A 90 19.29 -11.73 14.23
N CYS A 91 18.87 -11.47 15.48
CA CYS A 91 17.90 -12.32 16.18
C CYS A 91 16.52 -12.36 15.50
N PHE A 92 15.99 -11.21 15.08
CA PHE A 92 14.71 -11.10 14.39
C PHE A 92 14.81 -11.60 12.94
N ALA A 93 15.88 -11.25 12.24
CA ALA A 93 16.11 -11.76 10.88
C ALA A 93 16.22 -13.30 10.87
N SER A 94 16.83 -13.90 11.89
CA SER A 94 16.86 -15.35 12.07
C SER A 94 15.48 -15.95 12.31
N ALA A 95 14.65 -15.31 13.15
CA ALA A 95 13.29 -15.75 13.39
C ALA A 95 12.43 -15.68 12.11
N ILE A 96 12.56 -14.59 11.34
CA ILE A 96 11.89 -14.42 10.04
C ILE A 96 12.30 -15.52 9.06
N ARG A 97 13.60 -15.79 8.92
CA ARG A 97 14.09 -16.89 8.07
C ARG A 97 13.52 -18.25 8.49
N ASN A 98 13.45 -18.52 9.79
CA ASN A 98 12.88 -19.77 10.30
C ASN A 98 11.39 -19.93 9.95
N ILE A 99 10.62 -18.84 9.91
CA ILE A 99 9.23 -18.87 9.43
C ILE A 99 9.20 -19.06 7.90
N HIS A 100 10.00 -18.29 7.15
CA HIS A 100 10.07 -18.37 5.69
C HIS A 100 10.33 -19.79 5.18
N ILE A 101 11.33 -20.48 5.75
CA ILE A 101 11.67 -21.87 5.38
C ILE A 101 10.49 -22.82 5.65
N LYS A 102 9.72 -22.60 6.73
CA LYS A 102 8.56 -23.44 7.04
C LYS A 102 7.36 -23.18 6.12
N VAL A 103 7.22 -21.97 5.60
CA VAL A 103 6.07 -21.59 4.77
C VAL A 103 6.33 -21.83 3.29
N THR A 104 7.52 -21.49 2.81
CA THR A 104 7.83 -21.49 1.37
C THR A 104 9.15 -22.18 1.03
N ASP A 105 9.87 -22.73 2.01
CA ASP A 105 11.19 -23.34 1.87
C ASP A 105 12.29 -22.36 1.42
N SER A 106 12.18 -21.83 0.21
CA SER A 106 13.15 -20.88 -0.35
C SER A 106 12.52 -19.91 -1.35
N ALA A 107 13.16 -18.75 -1.51
CA ALA A 107 12.78 -17.79 -2.54
C ALA A 107 13.23 -18.25 -3.94
N PRO A 108 12.46 -17.99 -5.02
CA PRO A 108 12.80 -18.46 -6.36
C PRO A 108 14.15 -17.93 -6.85
N ALA A 109 15.12 -18.82 -7.04
CA ALA A 109 16.49 -18.47 -7.45
C ALA A 109 16.57 -17.59 -8.72
N PRO A 110 15.79 -17.82 -9.79
CA PRO A 110 15.81 -16.94 -10.96
C PRO A 110 15.42 -15.49 -10.66
N PHE A 111 14.56 -15.26 -9.66
CA PHE A 111 14.16 -13.91 -9.26
C PHE A 111 15.17 -13.24 -8.33
N GLN A 112 16.00 -14.02 -7.63
CA GLN A 112 17.14 -13.48 -6.89
C GLN A 112 18.18 -12.90 -7.86
N GLU A 113 18.48 -13.61 -8.95
CA GLU A 113 19.37 -13.12 -10.02
C GLU A 113 18.77 -11.88 -10.71
N ALA A 114 17.48 -11.89 -11.02
CA ALA A 114 16.80 -10.73 -11.58
C ALA A 114 16.83 -9.52 -10.63
N ALA A 115 16.69 -9.75 -9.32
CA ALA A 115 16.79 -8.70 -8.31
C ALA A 115 18.20 -8.12 -8.24
N LEU A 116 19.25 -8.94 -8.37
CA LEU A 116 20.63 -8.47 -8.44
C LEU A 116 20.84 -7.51 -9.63
N VAL A 117 20.33 -7.87 -10.81
CA VAL A 117 20.39 -7.00 -12.00
C VAL A 117 19.63 -5.69 -11.76
N ALA A 118 18.44 -5.76 -11.17
CA ALA A 118 17.64 -4.58 -10.85
C ALA A 118 18.32 -3.66 -9.83
N LEU A 119 18.93 -4.21 -8.78
CA LEU A 119 19.62 -3.47 -7.72
C LEU A 119 20.93 -2.84 -8.19
N THR A 120 21.58 -3.42 -9.19
CA THR A 120 22.81 -2.92 -9.80
C THR A 120 22.55 -2.04 -11.03
N SER A 121 21.28 -1.80 -11.36
CA SER A 121 20.91 -0.96 -12.49
C SER A 121 21.32 0.50 -12.27
N PRO A 122 21.67 1.24 -13.34
CA PRO A 122 22.09 2.63 -13.23
C PRO A 122 21.02 3.53 -12.60
N LEU A 123 21.45 4.56 -11.87
CA LEU A 123 20.55 5.50 -11.18
C LEU A 123 19.59 6.20 -12.16
N GLU A 124 20.04 6.41 -13.40
CA GLU A 124 19.31 7.05 -14.49
C GLU A 124 17.99 6.31 -14.79
N TYR A 125 17.96 4.98 -14.65
CA TYR A 125 16.75 4.19 -14.82
C TYR A 125 15.69 4.58 -13.77
N PHE A 126 16.08 4.69 -12.51
CA PHE A 126 15.17 5.04 -11.41
C PHE A 126 14.73 6.51 -11.49
N GLU A 127 15.60 7.41 -11.94
CA GLU A 127 15.24 8.81 -12.18
C GLU A 127 14.23 8.97 -13.32
N SER A 128 14.46 8.25 -14.43
CA SER A 128 13.52 8.22 -15.56
C SER A 128 12.17 7.67 -15.13
N LEU A 129 12.16 6.54 -14.41
CA LEU A 129 10.94 5.94 -13.86
C LEU A 129 10.21 6.91 -12.92
N ARG A 130 10.93 7.62 -12.04
CA ARG A 130 10.34 8.62 -11.16
C ARG A 130 9.67 9.74 -11.96
N LYS A 131 10.34 10.27 -13.00
CA LYS A 131 9.80 11.33 -13.86
C LYS A 131 8.54 10.87 -14.60
N ASP A 132 8.54 9.66 -15.13
CA ASP A 132 7.36 9.06 -15.79
C ASP A 132 6.16 8.97 -14.84
N TYR A 133 6.34 8.38 -13.65
CA TYR A 133 5.27 8.25 -12.66
C TYR A 133 4.81 9.60 -12.10
N GLU A 134 5.71 10.58 -11.99
CA GLU A 134 5.37 11.94 -11.59
C GLU A 134 4.48 12.63 -12.63
N SER A 135 4.76 12.47 -13.93
CA SER A 135 3.92 12.95 -15.02
C SER A 135 2.52 12.32 -14.97
N LYS A 136 2.45 10.98 -14.86
CA LYS A 136 1.19 10.23 -14.77
C LYS A 136 0.36 10.62 -13.55
N ARG A 137 1.01 10.80 -12.39
CA ARG A 137 0.37 11.30 -11.17
C ARG A 137 -0.23 12.69 -11.40
N ASN A 138 0.52 13.61 -11.99
CA ASN A 138 0.03 14.97 -12.22
C ASN A 138 -1.19 14.96 -13.14
N TYR A 139 -1.14 14.20 -14.22
CA TYR A 139 -2.27 14.03 -15.15
C TYR A 139 -3.53 13.49 -14.46
N ILE A 140 -3.44 12.36 -13.73
CA ILE A 140 -4.62 11.77 -13.11
C ILE A 140 -5.21 12.66 -12.00
N VAL A 141 -4.36 13.37 -11.25
CA VAL A 141 -4.81 14.32 -10.23
C VAL A 141 -5.59 15.46 -10.88
N GLU A 142 -5.09 16.03 -11.96
CA GLU A 142 -5.77 17.11 -12.68
C GLU A 142 -7.10 16.65 -13.29
N LEU A 143 -7.13 15.44 -13.85
CA LEU A 143 -8.35 14.83 -14.38
C LEU A 143 -9.41 14.63 -13.29
N LEU A 144 -9.04 14.05 -12.15
CA LEU A 144 -9.96 13.80 -11.05
C LEU A 144 -10.55 15.11 -10.49
N LEU A 145 -9.71 16.14 -10.31
CA LEU A 145 -10.16 17.47 -9.89
C LEU A 145 -11.15 18.08 -10.89
N ARG A 146 -10.89 17.94 -12.20
CA ARG A 146 -11.78 18.43 -13.26
C ARG A 146 -13.15 17.75 -13.25
N VAL A 147 -13.20 16.46 -12.91
CA VAL A 147 -14.44 15.67 -12.79
C VAL A 147 -15.19 15.97 -11.48
N GLY A 148 -14.57 16.70 -10.55
CA GLY A 148 -15.19 17.15 -9.31
C GLY A 148 -14.85 16.31 -8.07
N PHE A 149 -13.90 15.36 -8.18
CA PHE A 149 -13.34 14.71 -7.01
C PHE A 149 -12.56 15.70 -6.16
N GLN A 150 -12.54 15.45 -4.86
CA GLN A 150 -11.78 16.25 -3.90
C GLN A 150 -10.50 15.52 -3.52
N LEU A 151 -9.38 16.24 -3.49
CA LEU A 151 -8.10 15.71 -3.04
C LEU A 151 -7.56 16.56 -1.89
N HIS A 152 -7.55 15.99 -0.69
CA HIS A 152 -6.98 16.62 0.50
C HIS A 152 -5.45 16.67 0.47
N MET A 153 -4.82 15.72 -0.21
CA MET A 153 -3.37 15.65 -0.33
C MET A 153 -2.93 15.15 -1.70
N LYS A 154 -1.98 15.87 -2.31
CA LYS A 154 -1.29 15.39 -3.50
C LYS A 154 -0.35 14.24 -3.14
N PRO A 155 -0.42 13.06 -3.79
CA PRO A 155 0.44 11.92 -3.47
C PRO A 155 1.92 12.25 -3.61
N LYS A 156 2.68 12.05 -2.53
CA LYS A 156 4.15 12.30 -2.49
C LYS A 156 4.98 11.09 -2.96
N GLY A 157 4.35 9.93 -3.17
CA GLY A 157 4.96 8.68 -3.58
C GLY A 157 3.90 7.64 -3.93
N SER A 158 4.32 6.39 -4.16
CA SER A 158 3.47 5.32 -4.69
C SER A 158 2.90 5.62 -6.09
N PHE A 159 1.99 4.78 -6.56
CA PHE A 159 1.27 4.88 -7.83
C PHE A 159 -0.25 4.87 -7.65
N PHE A 160 -0.71 5.25 -6.46
CA PHE A 160 -2.13 5.36 -6.12
C PHE A 160 -2.50 6.82 -5.80
N VAL A 161 -3.72 7.20 -6.16
CA VAL A 161 -4.39 8.40 -5.69
C VAL A 161 -5.59 7.97 -4.86
N PHE A 162 -5.72 8.56 -3.68
CA PHE A 162 -6.90 8.40 -2.84
C PHE A 162 -7.72 9.68 -2.96
N ALA A 163 -8.85 9.60 -3.64
CA ALA A 163 -9.69 10.75 -3.98
C ALA A 163 -11.03 10.63 -3.24
N GLU A 164 -11.48 11.72 -2.64
CA GLU A 164 -12.82 11.78 -2.06
C GLU A 164 -13.84 12.11 -3.15
N LEU A 165 -15.00 11.46 -3.07
CA LEU A 165 -16.14 11.71 -3.92
C LEU A 165 -16.53 13.20 -3.92
N PRO A 166 -17.13 13.69 -5.03
CA PRO A 166 -17.69 15.04 -5.07
C PRO A 166 -18.65 15.28 -3.91
N ALA A 167 -18.66 16.49 -3.34
CA ALA A 167 -19.52 16.82 -2.19
C ALA A 167 -21.03 16.66 -2.49
N SER A 168 -21.42 16.76 -3.77
CA SER A 168 -22.78 16.54 -4.26
C SER A 168 -23.15 15.06 -4.41
N CYS A 169 -22.18 14.14 -4.31
CA CYS A 169 -22.41 12.72 -4.48
C CYS A 169 -23.07 12.13 -3.22
N VAL A 170 -24.21 11.48 -3.43
CA VAL A 170 -24.98 10.79 -2.37
C VAL A 170 -24.64 9.30 -2.26
N LEU A 171 -23.93 8.76 -3.25
CA LEU A 171 -23.56 7.35 -3.31
C LEU A 171 -22.41 7.06 -2.32
N SER A 172 -22.39 5.83 -1.81
CA SER A 172 -21.18 5.27 -1.19
C SER A 172 -20.10 5.00 -2.25
N ASP A 173 -18.86 4.84 -1.80
CA ASP A 173 -17.73 4.45 -2.62
C ASP A 173 -17.94 3.15 -3.40
N ILE A 174 -18.57 2.13 -2.80
CA ILE A 174 -18.91 0.88 -3.48
C ILE A 174 -19.92 1.15 -4.60
N GLU A 175 -21.04 1.80 -4.29
CA GLU A 175 -22.09 2.11 -5.28
C GLU A 175 -21.56 2.98 -6.41
N PHE A 176 -20.73 3.97 -6.08
CA PHE A 176 -20.10 4.83 -7.08
C PHE A 176 -19.15 4.05 -7.99
N VAL A 177 -18.32 3.15 -7.44
CA VAL A 177 -17.42 2.30 -8.24
C VAL A 177 -18.23 1.39 -9.16
N GLU A 178 -19.34 0.82 -8.70
CA GLU A 178 -20.22 0.02 -9.56
C GLU A 178 -20.79 0.83 -10.72
N GLU A 179 -21.26 2.04 -10.46
CA GLU A 179 -21.77 2.93 -11.51
C GLU A 179 -20.67 3.39 -12.46
N LEU A 180 -19.46 3.68 -11.95
CA LEU A 180 -18.30 4.02 -12.75
C LEU A 180 -17.92 2.89 -13.72
N ILE A 181 -18.04 1.64 -13.28
CA ILE A 181 -17.83 0.45 -14.13
C ILE A 181 -18.93 0.34 -15.19
N LYS A 182 -20.20 0.43 -14.80
CA LYS A 182 -21.35 0.26 -15.72
C LYS A 182 -21.43 1.37 -16.77
N GLN A 183 -21.21 2.61 -16.37
CA GLN A 183 -21.43 3.78 -17.22
C GLN A 183 -20.18 4.20 -17.98
N ALA A 184 -19.01 4.18 -17.34
CA ALA A 184 -17.76 4.67 -17.94
C ALA A 184 -16.77 3.55 -18.29
N GLY A 185 -17.01 2.31 -17.87
CA GLY A 185 -16.08 1.19 -18.07
C GLY A 185 -14.78 1.32 -17.27
N VAL A 186 -14.75 2.17 -16.25
CA VAL A 186 -13.55 2.45 -15.46
C VAL A 186 -13.63 1.69 -14.13
N VAL A 187 -12.63 0.83 -13.89
CA VAL A 187 -12.50 0.10 -12.62
C VAL A 187 -11.63 0.88 -11.65
N ALA A 188 -12.13 1.08 -10.44
CA ALA A 188 -11.39 1.63 -9.30
C ALA A 188 -11.62 0.77 -8.04
N VAL A 189 -10.95 1.10 -6.93
CA VAL A 189 -11.08 0.32 -5.69
C VAL A 189 -11.80 1.18 -4.64
N PRO A 190 -12.90 0.69 -4.04
CA PRO A 190 -13.57 1.37 -2.92
C PRO A 190 -12.60 1.61 -1.76
N GLY A 191 -12.66 2.80 -1.17
CA GLY A 191 -11.76 3.22 -0.11
C GLY A 191 -12.08 2.62 1.25
N CYS A 192 -13.33 2.21 1.48
CA CYS A 192 -13.80 1.68 2.75
C CYS A 192 -12.99 0.46 3.24
N GLY A 193 -12.47 -0.37 2.32
CA GLY A 193 -11.65 -1.54 2.65
C GLY A 193 -10.28 -1.22 3.24
N PHE A 194 -9.88 0.05 3.28
CA PHE A 194 -8.63 0.50 3.90
C PHE A 194 -8.84 1.09 5.31
N PHE A 195 -10.09 1.26 5.77
CA PHE A 195 -10.43 1.86 7.06
C PHE A 195 -11.00 0.82 8.03
N HIS A 196 -10.57 0.86 9.29
CA HIS A 196 -10.92 -0.12 10.31
C HIS A 196 -11.57 0.53 11.56
N THR A 197 -11.30 1.81 11.79
CA THR A 197 -11.80 2.62 12.90
C THR A 197 -13.26 3.02 12.65
N ASN A 198 -14.22 2.10 12.83
CA ASN A 198 -15.65 2.37 13.11
C ASN A 198 -16.52 1.09 13.14
N GLN A 199 -15.97 -0.08 13.48
CA GLN A 199 -16.80 -1.24 13.84
C GLN A 199 -17.29 -1.20 15.30
N SER A 200 -17.05 -0.11 16.04
CA SER A 200 -17.57 0.09 17.40
C SER A 200 -19.05 0.46 17.35
N SER A 201 -19.86 -0.44 17.87
CA SER A 201 -21.32 -0.45 17.94
C SER A 201 -21.93 0.59 18.90
N ASP A 202 -21.56 1.87 18.79
CA ASP A 202 -22.27 2.93 19.53
C ASP A 202 -23.33 3.57 18.64
N LYS A 203 -24.59 3.22 18.97
CA LYS A 203 -25.85 3.52 18.25
C LYS A 203 -26.26 5.00 18.25
N PHE A 204 -25.33 5.96 18.32
CA PHE A 204 -25.67 7.39 18.47
C PHE A 204 -25.36 8.30 17.27
N SER A 205 -24.84 7.77 16.16
CA SER A 205 -24.47 8.61 15.00
C SER A 205 -25.03 8.10 13.68
N GLN A 206 -26.35 7.90 13.63
CA GLN A 206 -27.06 7.49 12.40
C GLN A 206 -27.08 8.56 11.30
N ALA A 207 -26.45 9.72 11.52
CA ALA A 207 -26.30 10.81 10.55
C ALA A 207 -24.89 10.91 9.93
N ALA A 208 -23.92 10.12 10.39
CA ALA A 208 -22.60 10.06 9.78
C ALA A 208 -22.63 9.03 8.65
N PHE A 209 -22.90 9.48 7.42
CA PHE A 209 -22.28 8.84 6.25
C PHE A 209 -20.78 8.88 6.51
N SER A 210 -20.24 7.81 7.10
CA SER A 210 -18.85 7.75 7.55
C SER A 210 -17.96 8.18 6.38
N TYR A 211 -17.18 9.25 6.58
CA TYR A 211 -16.31 9.82 5.54
C TYR A 211 -15.45 8.74 4.86
N GLN A 212 -15.19 7.63 5.55
CA GLN A 212 -14.46 6.45 5.09
C GLN A 212 -15.09 5.79 3.85
N LYS A 213 -16.41 5.92 3.68
CA LYS A 213 -17.17 5.45 2.51
C LYS A 213 -17.22 6.46 1.36
N LYS A 214 -16.47 7.57 1.47
CA LYS A 214 -16.41 8.60 0.42
C LYS A 214 -15.12 8.58 -0.36
N TYR A 215 -14.20 7.67 -0.08
CA TYR A 215 -12.92 7.62 -0.77
C TYR A 215 -12.89 6.53 -1.83
N ILE A 216 -12.21 6.81 -2.93
CA ILE A 216 -11.91 5.84 -3.99
C ILE A 216 -10.41 5.87 -4.24
N ARG A 217 -9.81 4.68 -4.36
CA ARG A 217 -8.41 4.50 -4.72
C ARG A 217 -8.28 4.24 -6.22
N PHE A 218 -7.62 5.15 -6.92
CA PHE A 218 -7.24 5.00 -8.32
C PHE A 218 -5.77 4.61 -8.46
N ALA A 219 -5.45 3.71 -9.38
CA ALA A 219 -4.07 3.33 -9.70
C ALA A 219 -3.66 3.92 -11.05
N PHE A 220 -2.54 4.64 -11.09
CA PHE A 220 -2.02 5.26 -12.32
C PHE A 220 -0.76 4.57 -12.87
N CYS A 221 -0.41 3.39 -12.37
CA CYS A 221 0.64 2.52 -12.90
C CYS A 221 0.23 1.83 -14.20
N LYS A 222 -0.29 2.59 -15.16
CA LYS A 222 -0.78 2.12 -16.46
C LYS A 222 0.01 2.75 -17.60
N SER A 223 -0.21 2.26 -18.82
CA SER A 223 0.33 2.91 -20.01
C SER A 223 -0.37 4.25 -20.26
N ASP A 224 0.30 5.14 -20.98
CA ASP A 224 -0.26 6.46 -21.31
C ASP A 224 -1.54 6.33 -22.14
N ALA A 225 -1.59 5.36 -23.06
CA ALA A 225 -2.79 5.06 -23.84
C ALA A 225 -4.00 4.73 -22.94
N THR A 226 -3.80 3.96 -21.87
CA THR A 226 -4.88 3.64 -20.91
C THR A 226 -5.27 4.84 -20.06
N LEU A 227 -4.33 5.71 -19.67
CA LEU A 227 -4.65 6.91 -18.89
C LEU A 227 -5.39 7.95 -19.72
N TYR A 228 -5.04 8.10 -21.00
CA TYR A 228 -5.64 9.09 -21.90
C TYR A 228 -6.96 8.62 -22.52
N SER A 229 -7.26 7.32 -22.54
CA SER A 229 -8.55 6.83 -23.05
C SER A 229 -9.73 7.28 -22.19
N VAL A 230 -9.51 7.58 -20.91
CA VAL A 230 -10.55 8.01 -19.96
C VAL A 230 -11.19 9.35 -20.35
N GLN A 231 -10.54 10.16 -21.20
CA GLN A 231 -11.03 11.48 -21.62
C GLN A 231 -12.06 11.43 -22.77
N LYS A 232 -12.23 10.27 -23.42
CA LYS A 232 -13.02 10.14 -24.67
C LYS A 232 -14.46 9.69 -24.48
N ASN A 233 -14.88 9.41 -23.25
CA ASN A 233 -16.24 8.99 -22.88
C ASN A 233 -16.83 9.99 -21.90
#